data_AF-A0A655XKT9-F1
#
_entry.id   AF-A0A655XKT9-F1
#
_cell.length_a   1.000
_cell.length_b   1.000
_cell.length_c   1.000
_cell.angle_alpha   90.00
_cell.angle_beta   90.00
_cell.angle_gamma   90.00
#
_symmetry.space_group_name_H-M   'P 1'
#
loop_
_entity.id
_entity.type
_entity.pdbx_description
1 polymer ?
#
loop_
_entity_poly.entity_id
_entity_poly.type
_entity_poly.pdbx_seq_one_letter_code
_entity_poly.pdbx_strand_id
1 'polypeptide(L)'
;MHSGELAPQGFPVVTVVDTQDTWAVFNVREDLLKHFTQGAQFTAYLPALNKSIEFKVTHVAVMGDFATWRSTDATQGFDLRTFEVEARPVTPTEGLRMGMSVVVKL
;
A
#
# COMPACT_ATOMS: atom_id res chain seq x y z
N MET A 1 -33.80 18.97 -18.23
CA MET A 1 -34.38 18.23 -17.09
C MET A 1 -35.65 17.56 -17.59
N HIS A 2 -35.71 16.23 -17.56
CA HIS A 2 -36.95 15.49 -17.81
C HIS A 2 -37.49 14.96 -16.48
N SER A 3 -38.80 15.05 -16.34
CA SER A 3 -39.56 14.81 -15.11
C SER A 3 -39.86 13.32 -14.96
N GLY A 4 -39.47 12.71 -13.83
CA GLY A 4 -39.97 11.38 -13.44
C GLY A 4 -39.00 10.41 -12.75
N GLU A 5 -37.70 10.69 -12.67
CA GLU A 5 -36.77 9.78 -11.99
C GLU A 5 -36.65 10.10 -10.50
N LEU A 6 -37.09 9.17 -9.65
CA LEU A 6 -36.71 9.13 -8.24
C LEU A 6 -35.25 8.70 -8.16
N ALA A 7 -34.35 9.67 -7.97
CA ALA A 7 -32.96 9.39 -7.64
C ALA A 7 -32.90 8.66 -6.28
N PRO A 8 -32.24 7.50 -6.16
CA PRO A 8 -32.10 6.81 -4.88
C PRO A 8 -31.30 7.69 -3.90
N GLN A 9 -31.85 7.92 -2.71
CA GLN A 9 -31.12 8.58 -1.62
C GLN A 9 -30.02 7.64 -1.12
N GLY A 10 -28.76 8.07 -1.18
CA GLY A 10 -27.64 7.35 -0.55
C GLY A 10 -26.38 7.14 -1.39
N PHE A 11 -26.27 7.71 -2.59
CA PHE A 11 -24.99 7.69 -3.32
C PHE A 11 -24.06 8.77 -2.77
N PRO A 12 -22.81 8.44 -2.37
CA PRO A 12 -21.87 9.42 -1.86
C PRO A 12 -21.64 10.52 -2.90
N VAL A 13 -21.98 11.74 -2.50
CA VAL A 13 -21.80 12.96 -3.29
C VAL A 13 -20.33 13.38 -3.12
N VAL A 14 -19.52 13.08 -4.15
CA VAL A 14 -18.13 13.54 -4.31
C VAL A 14 -17.17 13.10 -3.19
N THR A 15 -16.28 12.15 -3.49
CA THR A 15 -15.13 11.87 -2.62
C THR A 15 -14.06 12.93 -2.85
N VAL A 16 -13.88 13.83 -1.88
CA VAL A 16 -12.71 14.73 -1.83
C VAL A 16 -11.52 13.89 -1.37
N VAL A 17 -10.66 13.54 -2.31
CA VAL A 17 -9.40 12.86 -2.00
C VAL A 17 -8.30 13.91 -1.96
N ASP A 18 -7.71 14.10 -0.79
CA ASP A 18 -6.51 14.91 -0.65
C ASP A 18 -5.33 14.15 -1.25
N THR A 19 -4.79 14.67 -2.37
CA THR A 19 -3.62 14.09 -3.03
C THR A 19 -2.31 14.47 -2.34
N GLN A 20 -2.32 15.41 -1.38
CA GLN A 20 -1.13 15.85 -0.67
C GLN A 20 -0.70 14.88 0.44
N ASP A 21 -1.64 14.15 1.04
CA ASP A 21 -1.36 13.09 2.03
C ASP A 21 -1.56 11.70 1.40
N THR A 22 -0.74 11.37 0.40
CA THR A 22 -0.77 10.04 -0.22
C THR A 22 0.24 9.10 0.44
N TRP A 23 -0.17 7.87 0.69
CA TRP A 23 0.71 6.78 1.14
C TRP A 23 0.60 5.57 0.21
N ALA A 24 1.65 4.75 0.21
CA ALA A 24 1.68 3.44 -0.41
C ALA A 24 1.60 2.37 0.67
N VAL A 25 0.84 1.31 0.40
CA VAL A 25 0.68 0.16 1.28
C VAL A 25 1.39 -1.04 0.65
N PHE A 26 2.24 -1.71 1.42
CA PHE A 26 2.99 -2.88 1.00
C PHE A 26 2.68 -4.06 1.91
N ASN A 27 2.43 -5.22 1.30
CA ASN A 27 2.34 -6.49 2.01
C ASN A 27 3.72 -7.15 2.00
N VAL A 28 4.44 -7.05 3.13
CA VAL A 28 5.84 -7.44 3.26
C VAL A 28 5.95 -8.73 4.06
N ARG A 29 6.61 -9.75 3.48
CA ARG A 29 6.89 -11.00 4.18
C ARG A 29 7.94 -10.79 5.27
N GLU A 30 7.82 -11.51 6.38
CA GLU A 30 8.62 -11.34 7.60
C GLU A 30 10.15 -11.34 7.38
N ASP A 31 10.67 -12.19 6.49
CA ASP A 31 12.10 -12.26 6.14
C ASP A 31 12.63 -11.00 5.43
N LEU A 32 11.73 -10.24 4.77
CA LEU A 32 12.01 -8.99 4.09
C LEU A 32 11.73 -7.76 4.97
N LEU A 33 11.05 -7.92 6.11
CA LEU A 33 10.61 -6.82 6.97
C LEU A 33 11.78 -5.98 7.51
N LYS A 34 12.97 -6.57 7.64
CA LYS A 34 14.22 -5.88 8.01
C LYS A 34 14.58 -4.69 7.10
N HIS A 35 14.07 -4.66 5.87
CA HIS A 35 14.28 -3.56 4.92
C HIS A 35 13.27 -2.42 5.08
N PHE A 36 12.20 -2.63 5.85
CA PHE A 36 11.06 -1.70 5.98
C PHE A 36 10.77 -1.34 7.44
N THR A 37 11.82 -1.13 8.23
CA THR A 37 11.65 -0.67 9.62
C THR A 37 11.06 0.75 9.66
N GLN A 38 10.39 1.11 10.75
CA GLN A 38 9.80 2.43 10.89
C GLN A 38 10.86 3.53 10.69
N GLY A 39 10.55 4.48 9.80
CA GLY A 39 11.46 5.56 9.42
C GLY A 39 12.51 5.21 8.37
N ALA A 40 12.64 3.95 7.97
CA ALA A 40 13.50 3.54 6.85
C ALA A 40 13.06 4.23 5.55
N GLN A 41 14.03 4.53 4.69
CA GLN A 41 13.79 5.11 3.38
C GLN A 41 14.18 4.12 2.28
N PHE A 42 13.38 4.05 1.23
CA PHE A 42 13.63 3.18 0.09
C PHE A 42 13.10 3.81 -1.20
N THR A 43 13.72 3.45 -2.31
CA THR A 43 13.31 3.92 -3.64
C THR A 43 12.34 2.93 -4.26
N ALA A 44 11.23 3.44 -4.81
CA ALA A 44 10.25 2.65 -5.53
C ALA A 44 9.96 3.25 -6.91
N TYR A 45 9.73 2.40 -7.89
CA TYR A 45 9.40 2.79 -9.26
C TYR A 45 7.88 2.83 -9.45
N LEU A 46 7.39 3.92 -10.04
CA LEU A 46 5.98 4.13 -10.40
C LEU A 46 5.83 4.04 -11.92
N PRO A 47 5.29 2.93 -12.46
CA PRO A 47 5.12 2.75 -13.90
C PRO A 47 4.25 3.83 -14.55
N ALA A 48 3.19 4.27 -13.85
CA ALA A 48 2.26 5.28 -14.34
C ALA A 48 2.91 6.66 -14.56
N LEU A 49 4.00 6.96 -13.84
CA LEU A 49 4.75 8.20 -13.97
C LEU A 49 6.10 8.01 -14.66
N ASN A 50 6.47 6.76 -14.97
CA ASN A 50 7.78 6.35 -15.45
C ASN A 50 8.94 6.97 -14.63
N LYS A 51 8.81 6.98 -13.30
CA LYS A 51 9.75 7.63 -12.37
C LYS A 51 9.97 6.79 -11.13
N SER A 52 11.16 6.92 -10.55
CA SER A 52 11.46 6.39 -9.22
C SER A 52 11.38 7.50 -8.18
N ILE A 53 10.74 7.22 -7.05
CA ILE A 53 10.50 8.16 -5.95
C ILE A 53 10.99 7.52 -4.65
N GLU A 54 11.52 8.33 -3.74
CA GLU A 54 11.91 7.90 -2.40
C GLU A 54 10.72 7.93 -1.46
N PHE A 55 10.51 6.83 -0.75
CA PHE A 55 9.47 6.66 0.26
C PHE A 55 10.11 6.46 1.62
N LYS A 56 9.43 6.96 2.67
CA LYS A 56 9.76 6.73 4.06
C LYS A 56 8.67 5.91 4.72
N VAL A 57 9.03 4.82 5.39
CA VAL A 57 8.11 4.00 6.17
C VAL A 57 7.56 4.82 7.33
N THR A 58 6.24 4.98 7.38
CA THR A 58 5.53 5.70 8.44
C THR A 58 4.89 4.76 9.45
N HIS A 59 4.45 3.60 8.99
CA HIS A 59 3.80 2.60 9.83
C HIS A 59 4.20 1.19 9.41
N VAL A 60 4.33 0.30 10.40
CA VAL A 60 4.45 -1.14 10.21
C VAL A 60 3.43 -1.75 11.14
N ALA A 61 2.53 -2.57 10.58
CA ALA A 61 1.50 -3.24 11.35
C ALA A 61 2.12 -4.10 12.46
N VAL A 62 1.56 -4.02 13.67
CA VAL A 62 2.06 -4.73 14.85
C VAL A 62 1.77 -6.24 14.78
N MET A 63 0.78 -6.62 13.97
CA MET A 63 0.38 -8.00 13.74
C MET A 63 0.29 -8.23 12.24
N GLY A 64 0.86 -9.35 11.77
CA GLY A 64 0.72 -9.74 10.38
C GLY A 64 -0.67 -10.28 10.09
N ASP A 65 -1.35 -9.71 9.10
CA ASP A 65 -2.56 -10.30 8.53
C ASP A 65 -2.13 -11.47 7.64
N PHE A 66 -2.13 -12.67 8.21
CA PHE A 66 -2.54 -13.95 7.62
C PHE A 66 -2.03 -15.07 8.54
N ALA A 67 -2.97 -15.72 9.21
CA ALA A 67 -2.75 -16.85 10.09
C ALA A 67 -2.68 -18.16 9.28
N THR A 68 -1.61 -18.94 9.51
CA THR A 68 -1.46 -20.39 9.24
C THR A 68 -1.79 -20.89 7.83
N TRP A 69 -0.76 -21.10 7.02
CA TRP A 69 -0.84 -22.08 5.94
C TRP A 69 -0.49 -23.45 6.52
N ARG A 70 -1.44 -24.39 6.53
CA ARG A 70 -1.15 -25.76 6.96
C ARG A 70 -0.25 -26.40 5.91
N SER A 71 1.07 -26.39 6.15
CA SER A 71 2.01 -27.16 5.35
C SER A 71 1.65 -28.63 5.48
N THR A 72 0.95 -29.16 4.48
CA THR A 72 0.74 -30.59 4.31
C THR A 72 1.80 -31.08 3.34
N ASP A 73 3.07 -30.94 3.72
CA ASP A 73 4.09 -31.92 3.37
C ASP A 73 5.41 -31.58 4.07
N ALA A 74 6.06 -32.64 4.51
CA ALA A 74 7.24 -32.62 5.35
C ALA A 74 8.48 -32.16 4.59
N THR A 75 8.84 -30.88 4.68
CA THR A 75 10.24 -30.37 4.55
C THR A 75 10.34 -28.90 5.01
N GLN A 76 10.71 -28.65 6.27
CA GLN A 76 11.37 -27.43 6.77
C GLN A 76 10.84 -26.03 6.32
N GLY A 77 9.54 -25.85 6.12
CA GLY A 77 8.98 -24.51 5.87
C GLY A 77 8.49 -23.86 7.15
N PHE A 78 9.14 -22.79 7.61
CA PHE A 78 8.59 -21.94 8.68
C PHE A 78 7.41 -21.12 8.11
N ASP A 79 6.32 -21.01 8.88
CA ASP A 79 5.20 -20.13 8.56
C ASP A 79 5.60 -18.66 8.74
N LEU A 80 6.07 -18.02 7.68
CA LEU A 80 6.38 -16.60 7.68
C LEU A 80 5.09 -15.79 7.57
N ARG A 81 4.98 -14.76 8.41
CA ARG A 81 3.84 -13.83 8.37
C ARG A 81 4.07 -12.74 7.32
N THR A 82 2.97 -12.15 6.86
CA THR A 82 2.98 -10.95 6.03
C THR A 82 2.50 -9.78 6.86
N PHE A 83 3.19 -8.65 6.76
CA PHE A 83 2.90 -7.43 7.50
C PHE A 83 2.54 -6.32 6.53
N GLU A 84 1.54 -5.55 6.90
CA GLU A 84 1.24 -4.31 6.20
C GLU A 84 2.28 -3.24 6.60
N VAL A 85 2.85 -2.59 5.59
CA VAL A 85 3.79 -1.49 5.74
C VAL A 85 3.24 -0.30 4.98
N GLU A 86 3.09 0.83 5.65
CA GLU A 86 2.74 2.09 5.02
C GLU A 86 3.99 2.95 4.82
N ALA A 87 4.13 3.54 3.64
CA ALA A 87 5.19 4.49 3.37
C ALA A 87 4.67 5.73 2.63
N ARG A 88 5.21 6.89 3.00
CA ARG A 88 4.90 8.17 2.37
C ARG A 88 6.06 8.65 1.50
N PRO A 89 5.80 9.32 0.37
CA PRO A 89 6.87 9.92 -0.42
C PRO A 89 7.59 11.00 0.41
N VAL A 90 8.91 11.01 0.37
CA VAL A 90 9.72 11.99 1.13
C VAL A 90 9.53 13.39 0.57
N THR A 91 9.35 13.49 -0.74
CA THR A 91 9.08 14.74 -1.45
C THR A 91 7.68 14.71 -2.07
N PRO A 92 6.92 15.82 -1.98
CA PRO A 92 5.65 15.94 -2.69
C PRO A 92 5.88 15.66 -4.18
N THR A 93 5.18 14.65 -4.71
CA THR A 93 5.32 14.26 -6.10
C THR A 93 4.03 14.56 -6.85
N GLU A 94 4.10 15.47 -7.82
CA GLU A 94 2.97 15.79 -8.69
C GLU A 94 2.52 14.56 -9.48
N GLY A 95 1.20 14.44 -9.64
CA GLY A 95 0.58 13.38 -10.43
C GLY A 95 0.44 12.04 -9.72
N LEU A 96 0.87 11.91 -8.45
CA LEU A 96 0.59 10.74 -7.64
C LEU A 96 -0.93 10.64 -7.37
N ARG A 97 -1.52 9.48 -7.68
CA ARG A 97 -2.95 9.23 -7.47
C ARG A 97 -3.15 7.88 -6.78
N MET A 98 -4.19 7.79 -5.96
CA MET A 98 -4.67 6.52 -5.42
C MET A 98 -4.89 5.49 -6.54
N GLY A 99 -4.56 4.23 -6.27
CA GLY A 99 -4.67 3.12 -7.22
C GLY A 99 -3.48 2.95 -8.17
N MET A 100 -2.49 3.85 -8.14
CA MET A 100 -1.24 3.63 -8.88
C MET A 100 -0.46 2.46 -8.29
N SER A 101 0.15 1.65 -9.16
CA SER A 101 1.07 0.59 -8.74
C SER A 101 2.43 1.18 -8.36
N VAL A 102 3.03 0.64 -7.31
CA VAL A 102 4.37 0.98 -6.83
C VAL A 102 5.20 -0.29 -6.80
N VAL A 103 6.37 -0.27 -7.43
CA VAL A 103 7.25 -1.42 -7.58
C VAL A 103 8.53 -1.19 -6.80
N VAL A 104 8.81 -2.06 -5.83
CA VAL A 104 10.04 -2.06 -5.05
C VAL A 104 10.92 -3.22 -5.52
N LYS A 105 12.21 -2.97 -5.70
CA LYS A 105 13.20 -4.00 -6.02
C LYS A 105 14.18 -4.09 -4.85
N LEU A 106 14.25 -5.28 -4.23
CA LEU A 106 15.12 -5.61 -3.09
C LEU A 106 16.26 -6.54 -3.53
#